data_AF-A0A8H4J6W8-F1
#
_entry.id   AF-A0A8H4J6W8-F1
#
_cell.length_a   1.000
_cell.length_b   1.000
_cell.length_c   1.000
_cell.angle_alpha   90.00
_cell.angle_beta   90.00
_cell.angle_gamma   90.00
#
_symmetry.space_group_name_H-M   'P 1'
#
loop_
_entity.id
_entity.type
_entity.pdbx_description
1 polymer ?
#
loop_
_entity_poly.entity_id
_entity_poly.type
_entity_poly.pdbx_seq_one_letter_code
_entity_poly.pdbx_strand_id
1 'polypeptide(L)'
;MFLSPEPKAITGKEQDARGALKKGLRNAFKNGDHSDITIKLSDGRELHCNRMIVFPQCDFFRAALEPGRFKVRRLHGDRGDAERSTEAVEAMLEFLYTADYSTDDELDLPDQLLFHLDM
;
A
#
# COMPACT_ATOMS: atom_id res chain seq x y z
N MET A 1 37.59 3.15 7.83
CA MET A 1 36.80 4.40 7.94
C MET A 1 36.34 4.73 6.52
N PHE A 2 35.23 4.15 6.08
CA PHE A 2 34.67 4.39 4.74
C PHE A 2 33.69 5.55 4.86
N LEU A 3 34.04 6.70 4.27
CA LEU A 3 33.14 7.83 4.13
C LEU A 3 32.00 7.40 3.21
N SER A 4 30.80 7.22 3.77
CA SER A 4 29.58 7.10 2.97
C SER A 4 29.44 8.37 2.11
N PRO A 5 29.15 8.26 0.81
CA PRO A 5 28.92 9.43 -0.03
C PRO A 5 27.68 10.19 0.47
N GLU A 6 27.80 11.50 0.60
CA GLU A 6 26.69 12.39 0.98
C GLU A 6 25.54 12.31 -0.04
N PRO A 7 24.27 12.41 0.40
CA PRO A 7 23.13 12.37 -0.50
C PRO A 7 23.17 13.57 -1.45
N LYS A 8 23.31 13.29 -2.75
CA LYS A 8 23.28 14.32 -3.79
C LYS A 8 21.91 15.01 -3.79
N ALA A 9 21.90 16.33 -3.70
CA ALA A 9 20.69 17.14 -3.77
C ALA A 9 19.93 16.86 -5.07
N ILE A 10 18.67 16.44 -4.92
CA ILE A 10 17.76 16.13 -6.03
C ILE A 10 17.45 17.43 -6.77
N THR A 11 17.75 17.49 -8.07
CA THR A 11 17.54 18.69 -8.89
C THR A 11 16.05 19.00 -9.09
N GLY A 12 15.67 20.29 -9.23
CA GLY A 12 14.25 20.71 -9.26
C GLY A 12 13.35 20.02 -10.29
N LYS A 13 13.88 19.69 -11.49
CA LYS A 13 13.13 18.94 -12.52
C LYS A 13 12.77 17.51 -12.10
N GLU A 14 13.59 16.88 -11.26
CA GLU A 14 13.40 15.51 -10.79
C GLU A 14 12.36 15.45 -9.66
N GLN A 15 12.29 16.50 -8.83
CA GLN A 15 11.22 16.67 -7.84
C GLN A 15 9.85 16.84 -8.52
N ASP A 16 9.77 17.63 -9.60
CA ASP A 16 8.54 17.83 -10.36
C ASP A 16 8.04 16.53 -11.00
N ALA A 17 8.94 15.74 -11.59
CA ALA A 17 8.61 14.45 -12.20
C ALA A 17 8.10 13.43 -11.16
N ARG A 18 8.74 13.36 -10.00
CA ARG A 18 8.32 12.49 -8.89
C ARG A 18 6.94 12.90 -8.35
N GLY A 19 6.69 14.21 -8.22
CA GLY A 19 5.39 14.74 -7.81
C GLY A 19 4.28 14.38 -8.81
N ALA A 20 4.53 14.54 -10.11
CA ALA A 20 3.60 14.15 -11.16
C ALA A 20 3.30 12.64 -11.16
N LEU A 21 4.33 11.79 -11.02
CA LEU A 21 4.15 10.34 -10.93
C LEU A 21 3.31 9.95 -9.70
N LYS A 22 3.64 10.49 -8.52
CA LYS A 22 2.90 10.22 -7.27
C LYS A 22 1.42 10.60 -7.41
N LYS A 23 1.13 11.75 -8.02
CA LYS A 23 -0.24 12.20 -8.30
C LYS A 23 -0.96 11.26 -9.27
N GLY A 24 -0.28 10.81 -10.33
CA GLY A 24 -0.82 9.87 -11.30
C GLY A 24 -1.19 8.52 -10.66
N LEU A 25 -0.27 7.94 -9.89
CA LEU A 25 -0.51 6.67 -9.18
C LEU A 25 -1.63 6.79 -8.14
N ARG A 26 -1.68 7.91 -7.40
CA ARG A 26 -2.77 8.18 -6.46
C ARG A 26 -4.14 8.22 -7.15
N ASN A 27 -4.21 8.87 -8.32
CA ASN A 27 -5.45 8.91 -9.11
C ASN A 27 -5.82 7.52 -9.62
N ALA A 28 -4.85 6.73 -10.11
CA ALA A 28 -5.10 5.37 -10.56
C ALA A 28 -5.67 4.49 -9.44
N PHE A 29 -5.16 4.63 -8.21
CA PHE A 29 -5.70 3.94 -7.04
C PHE A 29 -7.14 4.38 -6.72
N LYS A 30 -7.39 5.69 -6.62
CA LYS A 30 -8.72 6.22 -6.24
C LYS A 30 -9.81 5.93 -7.27
N ASN A 31 -9.47 5.97 -8.55
CA ASN A 31 -10.43 5.79 -9.64
C ASN A 31 -10.54 4.33 -10.09
N GLY A 32 -9.57 3.48 -9.73
CA GLY A 32 -9.48 2.11 -10.24
C GLY A 32 -9.08 2.02 -11.73
N ASP A 33 -8.41 3.05 -12.26
CA ASP A 33 -8.04 3.13 -13.67
C ASP A 33 -7.11 1.96 -14.06
N HIS A 34 -7.45 1.29 -15.17
CA HIS A 34 -6.72 0.12 -15.69
C HIS A 34 -6.56 -1.05 -14.71
N SER A 35 -7.46 -1.17 -13.72
CA SER A 35 -7.42 -2.26 -12.74
C SER A 35 -7.60 -3.65 -13.37
N ASP A 36 -6.86 -4.62 -12.85
CA ASP A 36 -6.82 -6.02 -13.31
C ASP A 36 -6.91 -7.02 -12.12
N ILE A 37 -7.07 -6.50 -10.91
CA ILE A 37 -7.45 -7.23 -9.70
C ILE A 37 -8.49 -6.45 -8.90
N THR A 38 -9.32 -7.21 -8.18
CA THR A 38 -10.27 -6.68 -7.21
C THR A 38 -10.03 -7.36 -5.86
N ILE A 39 -9.82 -6.55 -4.84
CA ILE A 39 -9.65 -7.00 -3.45
C ILE A 39 -10.98 -6.72 -2.74
N LYS A 40 -11.63 -7.79 -2.27
CA LYS A 40 -12.88 -7.68 -1.52
C LYS A 40 -12.58 -7.58 -0.03
N LEU A 41 -13.04 -6.50 0.58
CA LEU A 41 -12.89 -6.22 2.01
C LEU A 41 -13.98 -6.95 2.82
N SER A 42 -13.78 -7.10 4.12
CA SER A 42 -14.70 -7.80 5.02
C SER A 42 -16.05 -7.09 5.18
N ASP A 43 -16.07 -5.77 5.02
CA ASP A 43 -17.27 -4.92 5.03
C ASP A 43 -18.06 -4.96 3.72
N GLY A 44 -17.57 -5.69 2.71
CA GLY A 44 -18.18 -5.81 1.39
C GLY A 44 -17.74 -4.74 0.39
N ARG A 45 -16.88 -3.78 0.77
CA ARG A 45 -16.24 -2.86 -0.18
C ARG A 45 -15.32 -3.63 -1.13
N GLU A 46 -15.19 -3.12 -2.35
CA GLU A 46 -14.31 -3.68 -3.37
C GLU A 46 -13.28 -2.62 -3.77
N LEU A 47 -11.99 -2.97 -3.65
CA LEU A 47 -10.88 -2.14 -4.07
C LEU A 47 -10.35 -2.64 -5.41
N HIS A 48 -10.33 -1.74 -6.39
CA HIS A 48 -9.85 -2.00 -7.74
C HIS A 48 -8.38 -1.62 -7.85
N CYS A 49 -7.50 -2.59 -8.09
CA CYS A 49 -6.05 -2.38 -8.07
C CYS A 49 -5.35 -2.93 -9.32
N ASN A 50 -4.07 -2.58 -9.48
CA ASN A 50 -3.22 -2.97 -10.59
C ASN A 50 -2.13 -3.94 -10.11
N ARG A 51 -2.08 -5.14 -10.68
CA ARG A 51 -1.09 -6.20 -10.36
C ARG A 51 0.34 -5.70 -10.46
N MET A 52 0.62 -4.91 -11.50
CA MET A 52 1.95 -4.38 -11.81
C MET A 52 2.48 -3.43 -10.73
N ILE A 53 1.62 -2.84 -9.91
CA ILE A 53 2.01 -1.93 -8.81
C ILE A 53 2.11 -2.72 -7.50
N VAL A 54 1.09 -3.54 -7.22
CA VAL A 54 0.94 -4.21 -5.91
C VAL A 54 1.94 -5.37 -5.74
N PHE A 55 2.11 -6.23 -6.74
CA PHE A 55 2.86 -7.48 -6.54
C PHE A 55 4.38 -7.33 -6.44
N PRO A 56 5.04 -6.42 -7.18
CA PRO A 56 6.47 -6.20 -7.00
C PRO A 56 6.82 -5.70 -5.59
N GLN A 57 5.84 -5.16 -4.87
CA GLN A 57 6.03 -4.53 -3.56
C GLN A 57 5.47 -5.37 -2.40
N CYS A 58 4.73 -6.45 -2.67
CA CYS A 58 4.13 -7.27 -1.63
C CYS A 58 4.10 -8.74 -2.04
N ASP A 59 4.97 -9.54 -1.41
CA ASP A 59 5.08 -10.98 -1.66
C ASP A 59 3.80 -11.75 -1.30
N PHE A 60 3.02 -11.25 -0.33
CA PHE A 60 1.72 -11.85 0.01
C PHE A 60 0.77 -11.83 -1.20
N PHE A 61 0.60 -10.66 -1.84
CA PHE A 61 -0.24 -10.54 -3.02
C PHE A 61 0.38 -11.21 -4.25
N ARG A 62 1.70 -11.27 -4.35
CA ARG A 62 2.39 -12.01 -5.42
C ARG A 62 2.12 -13.51 -5.32
N ALA A 63 2.29 -14.09 -4.12
CA ALA A 63 2.05 -15.50 -3.85
C ALA A 63 0.57 -15.88 -4.05
N ALA A 64 -0.34 -14.93 -3.87
CA ALA A 64 -1.75 -15.12 -4.13
C ALA A 64 -2.06 -15.46 -5.59
N LEU A 65 -1.26 -15.04 -6.58
CA LEU A 65 -1.51 -15.39 -7.99
C LEU A 65 -0.72 -16.60 -8.49
N GLU A 66 0.05 -17.27 -7.65
CA GLU A 66 0.73 -18.50 -8.07
C GLU A 66 -0.29 -19.58 -8.45
N PRO A 67 -0.15 -20.20 -9.65
CA PRO A 67 -1.05 -21.25 -10.11
C PRO A 67 -1.22 -22.35 -9.05
N GLY A 68 -2.47 -22.62 -8.66
CA GLY A 68 -2.81 -23.64 -7.66
C GLY A 68 -2.76 -23.18 -6.20
N ARG A 69 -2.35 -21.94 -5.90
CA ARG A 69 -2.36 -21.40 -4.53
C ARG A 69 -3.57 -20.52 -4.19
N PHE A 70 -4.28 -19.99 -5.18
CA PHE A 70 -5.49 -19.20 -4.95
C PHE A 70 -6.76 -20.07 -4.91
N LYS A 71 -7.14 -20.52 -3.71
CA LYS A 71 -8.54 -20.76 -3.35
C LYS A 71 -8.93 -19.59 -2.46
N VAL A 72 -9.75 -18.65 -2.94
CA VAL A 72 -10.32 -17.48 -2.23
C VAL A 72 -10.05 -17.54 -0.72
N ARG A 73 -8.89 -17.03 -0.29
CA ARG A 73 -8.50 -17.10 1.12
C ARG A 73 -9.18 -15.92 1.80
N ARG A 74 -10.27 -16.19 2.54
CA ARG A 74 -10.78 -15.19 3.47
C ARG A 74 -9.68 -14.96 4.51
N LEU A 75 -9.11 -13.76 4.53
CA LEU A 75 -8.37 -13.29 5.69
C LEU A 75 -9.43 -13.10 6.79
N HIS A 76 -9.62 -14.11 7.63
CA HIS A 76 -10.37 -13.92 8.88
C HIS A 76 -9.44 -13.16 9.83
N GLY A 77 -9.62 -11.84 9.90
CA GLY A 77 -9.34 -11.10 11.14
C GLY A 77 -10.35 -11.55 12.19
N ASP A 78 -9.93 -11.59 13.45
CA ASP A 78 -10.79 -11.96 14.56
C ASP A 78 -12.05 -11.06 14.54
N ARG A 79 -13.22 -11.64 14.81
CA ARG A 79 -14.55 -11.08 14.49
C ARG A 79 -14.89 -9.74 15.17
N GLY A 80 -13.98 -9.21 16.00
CA GLY A 80 -14.15 -7.99 16.79
C GLY A 80 -13.67 -6.69 16.13
N ASP A 81 -12.75 -6.73 15.16
CA ASP A 81 -12.09 -5.53 14.59
C ASP A 81 -12.12 -5.52 13.04
N ALA A 82 -13.22 -6.00 12.47
CA ALA A 82 -13.36 -6.15 11.03
C ALA A 82 -13.32 -4.81 10.27
N GLU A 83 -13.78 -3.71 10.87
CA GLU A 83 -13.73 -2.36 10.30
C GLU A 83 -12.28 -1.88 10.25
N ARG A 84 -11.59 -1.81 11.41
CA ARG A 84 -10.16 -1.43 11.47
C ARG A 84 -9.26 -2.22 10.53
N SER A 85 -9.61 -3.48 10.23
CA SER A 85 -8.89 -4.30 9.26
C SER A 85 -9.09 -3.86 7.80
N THR A 86 -10.24 -3.29 7.43
CA THR A 86 -10.50 -2.80 6.07
C THR A 86 -9.83 -1.46 5.81
N GLU A 87 -9.87 -0.52 6.77
CA GLU A 87 -9.10 0.73 6.67
C GLU A 87 -7.60 0.46 6.60
N ALA A 88 -7.09 -0.49 7.39
CA ALA A 88 -5.68 -0.88 7.34
C ALA A 88 -5.27 -1.46 5.97
N VAL A 89 -6.13 -2.28 5.35
CA VAL A 89 -5.86 -2.83 4.01
C VAL A 89 -5.90 -1.73 2.95
N GLU A 90 -6.84 -0.79 3.06
CA GLU A 90 -6.93 0.37 2.17
C GLU A 90 -5.69 1.27 2.28
N ALA A 91 -5.28 1.62 3.49
CA ALA A 91 -4.07 2.40 3.77
C ALA A 91 -2.79 1.68 3.30
N MET A 92 -2.70 0.36 3.51
CA MET A 92 -1.60 -0.44 2.99
C MET A 92 -1.54 -0.38 1.47
N LEU A 93 -2.68 -0.51 0.77
CA LEU A 93 -2.71 -0.42 -0.69
C LEU A 93 -2.36 0.99 -1.17
N GLU A 94 -2.84 2.04 -0.50
CA GLU A 94 -2.45 3.43 -0.80
C GLU A 94 -0.93 3.63 -0.66
N PHE A 95 -0.33 3.06 0.38
CA PHE A 95 1.11 3.07 0.59
C PHE A 95 1.86 2.38 -0.56
N LEU A 96 1.40 1.22 -1.03
CA LEU A 96 2.03 0.54 -2.18
C LEU A 96 1.97 1.39 -3.47
N TYR A 97 0.97 2.25 -3.62
CA TYR A 97 0.87 3.13 -4.79
C TYR A 97 1.71 4.39 -4.68
N THR A 98 1.81 4.98 -3.47
CA THR A 98 2.33 6.34 -3.32
C THR A 98 3.51 6.48 -2.37
N ALA A 99 3.95 5.37 -1.77
CA ALA A 99 4.91 5.30 -0.66
C ALA A 99 4.52 6.24 0.51
N ASP A 100 3.22 6.41 0.68
CA ASP A 100 2.57 7.34 1.59
C ASP A 100 1.09 6.94 1.72
N TYR A 101 0.44 7.26 2.81
CA TYR A 101 -0.98 6.96 3.03
C TYR A 101 -1.60 8.01 3.94
N SER A 102 -2.90 8.26 3.77
CA SER A 102 -3.63 9.17 4.64
C SER A 102 -4.20 8.40 5.82
N THR A 103 -3.91 8.87 7.04
CA THR A 103 -4.62 8.45 8.24
C THR A 103 -5.54 9.58 8.66
N ASP A 104 -6.79 9.28 9.01
CA ASP A 104 -7.53 10.18 9.88
C ASP A 104 -6.79 10.21 11.23
N ASP A 105 -6.62 11.40 11.81
CA ASP A 105 -5.75 11.72 12.97
C ASP A 105 -6.08 10.95 14.28
N GLU A 106 -6.88 9.88 14.24
CA GLU A 106 -7.34 9.10 15.39
C GLU A 106 -6.34 8.04 15.90
N LEU A 107 -5.15 7.93 15.31
CA LEU A 107 -4.08 7.04 15.77
C LEU A 107 -3.10 7.70 16.77
N ASP A 108 -3.45 8.87 17.32
CA ASP A 108 -2.68 9.60 18.33
C ASP A 108 -2.79 8.98 19.74
N LEU A 109 -2.86 7.64 19.82
CA LEU A 109 -2.63 6.89 21.04
C LEU A 109 -1.12 6.58 21.10
N PRO A 110 -0.37 7.12 22.08
CA PRO A 110 1.09 7.15 22.10
C PRO A 110 1.80 5.77 22.16
N ASP A 111 1.05 4.66 22.14
CA ASP A 111 1.57 3.32 22.42
C ASP A 111 1.30 2.27 21.31
N GLN A 112 0.85 2.63 20.10
CA GLN A 112 0.48 1.62 19.07
C GLN A 112 1.22 1.64 17.73
N LEU A 113 2.30 2.40 17.58
CA LEU A 113 3.17 2.31 16.39
C LEU A 113 4.61 2.00 16.79
N LEU A 114 4.84 0.74 17.19
CA LEU A 114 6.16 0.20 17.48
C LEU A 114 6.59 -0.78 16.38
N PHE A 115 7.65 -0.39 15.67
CA PHE A 115 8.41 -1.09 14.61
C PHE A 115 7.65 -1.21 13.27
N HIS A 116 8.24 -0.87 12.12
CA HIS A 116 9.09 -1.78 11.33
C HIS A 116 10.05 -1.00 10.40
N LEU A 117 10.99 -0.22 10.92
CA LEU A 117 12.19 0.16 10.17
C LEU A 117 13.39 0.23 11.13
N ASP A 118 13.79 -0.93 11.63
CA ASP A 118 15.19 -1.19 11.97
C ASP A 118 15.64 -2.41 11.16
N MET A 119 16.31 -2.12 10.05
CA MET A 119 17.29 -3.00 9.40
C MET A 119 18.47 -2.15 8.95
#